data_AF-F2U1V9-F1
#
_entry.id   AF-F2U1V9-F1
#
_cell.length_a   1.000
_cell.length_b   1.000
_cell.length_c   1.000
_cell.angle_alpha   90.00
_cell.angle_beta   90.00
_cell.angle_gamma   90.00
#
_symmetry.space_group_name_H-M   'P 1'
#
loop_
_entity.id
_entity.type
_entity.pdbx_description
1 polymer ?
#
loop_
_entity_poly.entity_id
_entity_poly.type
_entity_poly.pdbx_seq_one_letter_code
_entity_poly.pdbx_strand_id
1 'polypeptide(L)'
;MPRGGPKPRFPASRIKKIMQTDEDVGKVSTGTPVVISAVLEAFITDLLDQTTTTHPDSKTIGASHLKEAVDANPKFDFLKDVLSNQSGVDNQQDT
;
A
#
# COMPACT_ATOMS: atom_id res chain seq x y z
N MET A 1 31.97 -11.55 10.77
CA MET A 1 30.63 -12.10 10.46
C MET A 1 29.68 -10.94 10.19
N PRO A 2 29.06 -10.82 9.01
CA PRO A 2 28.04 -9.81 8.78
C PRO A 2 26.75 -10.23 9.49
N ARG A 3 26.43 -9.59 10.62
CA ARG A 3 25.10 -9.65 11.24
C ARG A 3 24.18 -8.71 10.48
N GLY A 4 23.62 -9.18 9.37
CA GLY A 4 22.62 -8.44 8.62
C GLY A 4 21.46 -9.36 8.28
N GLY A 5 20.48 -9.47 9.19
CA GLY A 5 19.18 -9.99 8.81
C GLY A 5 18.55 -9.12 7.70
N PRO A 6 17.56 -9.64 6.96
CA PRO A 6 16.94 -8.89 5.87
C PRO A 6 16.48 -7.51 6.37
N LYS A 7 16.99 -6.47 5.71
CA LYS A 7 16.65 -5.08 6.05
C LYS A 7 15.20 -4.83 5.65
N PRO A 8 14.34 -4.32 6.56
CA PRO A 8 12.96 -4.01 6.22
C PRO A 8 12.89 -3.02 5.04
N ARG A 9 12.00 -3.29 4.08
CA ARG A 9 11.75 -2.39 2.95
C ARG A 9 11.33 -1.00 3.40
N PHE A 10 10.53 -0.94 4.47
CA PHE A 10 10.00 0.28 5.03
C PHE A 10 10.64 0.58 6.39
N PRO A 11 10.94 1.86 6.71
CA PRO A 11 11.55 2.22 7.99
C PRO A 11 10.62 1.89 9.17
N ALA A 12 11.08 1.00 10.07
CA ALA A 12 10.34 0.60 11.27
C ALA A 12 9.91 1.80 12.15
N SER A 13 10.73 2.86 12.21
CA SER A 13 10.39 4.08 12.94
C SER A 13 9.21 4.85 12.34
N ARG A 14 9.05 4.83 11.01
CA ARG A 14 7.93 5.48 10.32
C ARG A 14 6.65 4.68 10.53
N ILE A 15 6.73 3.36 10.41
CA ILE A 15 5.60 2.45 10.70
C ILE A 15 5.14 2.65 12.15
N LYS A 16 6.06 2.62 13.12
CA LYS A 16 5.73 2.87 14.53
C LYS A 16 5.02 4.21 14.74
N LYS A 17 5.50 5.29 14.09
CA LYS A 17 4.85 6.61 14.19
C LYS A 17 3.41 6.61 13.66
N ILE A 18 3.16 5.92 12.53
CA ILE A 18 1.82 5.79 11.96
C ILE A 18 0.93 4.94 12.88
N MET A 19 1.43 3.82 13.42
CA MET A 19 0.67 3.01 14.36
C MET A 19 0.24 3.79 15.61
N GLN A 20 1.11 4.69 16.10
CA GLN A 20 0.85 5.52 17.28
C GLN A 20 0.10 6.82 16.98
N THR A 21 -0.45 7.01 15.77
CA THR A 21 -1.45 8.06 15.53
C THR A 21 -2.81 7.67 16.09
N ASP A 22 -3.03 6.37 16.29
CA ASP A 22 -4.19 5.83 16.98
C ASP A 22 -3.97 5.96 18.50
N GLU A 23 -4.89 6.65 19.18
CA GLU A 23 -4.80 6.96 20.61
C GLU A 23 -4.89 5.70 21.49
N ASP A 24 -5.52 4.63 20.99
CA ASP A 24 -5.62 3.35 21.69
C ASP A 24 -4.33 2.51 21.58
N VAL A 25 -3.38 2.92 20.74
CA VAL A 25 -2.09 2.23 20.55
C VAL A 25 -1.01 2.78 21.48
N GLY A 26 -0.83 2.10 22.61
CA GLY A 26 0.21 2.41 23.59
C GLY A 26 1.64 2.01 23.17
N LYS A 27 2.25 1.09 23.93
CA LYS A 27 3.63 0.65 23.68
C LYS A 27 3.66 -0.41 22.57
N VAL A 28 4.41 -0.12 21.50
CA VAL A 28 4.63 -1.06 20.38
C VAL A 28 5.95 -1.81 20.55
N SER A 29 5.90 -3.15 20.44
CA SER A 29 7.09 -4.01 20.46
C SER A 29 8.02 -3.71 19.28
N THR A 30 9.32 -3.96 19.42
CA THR A 30 10.30 -3.73 18.35
C THR A 30 10.09 -4.64 17.14
N GLY A 31 9.51 -5.83 17.33
CA GLY A 31 9.22 -6.78 16.25
C GLY A 31 8.01 -6.41 15.39
N THR A 32 7.00 -5.75 15.96
CA THR A 32 5.73 -5.45 15.28
C THR A 32 5.91 -4.59 14.03
N PRO A 33 6.66 -3.46 14.06
CA PRO A 33 6.88 -2.65 12.86
C PRO A 33 7.67 -3.38 11.77
N VAL A 34 8.54 -4.32 12.14
CA VAL A 34 9.34 -5.12 11.18
C VAL A 34 8.43 -6.08 10.42
N VAL A 35 7.52 -6.77 11.10
CA VAL A 35 6.54 -7.66 10.47
C VAL A 35 5.60 -6.86 9.57
N ILE A 36 5.11 -5.71 10.04
CA ILE A 36 4.25 -4.84 9.22
C ILE A 36 4.97 -4.39 7.95
N SER A 37 6.27 -4.07 8.02
CA SER A 37 7.04 -3.76 6.80
C SER A 37 7.01 -4.89 5.77
N ALA A 38 7.10 -6.15 6.20
CA ALA A 38 7.08 -7.28 5.28
C ALA A 38 5.68 -7.51 4.69
N VAL A 39 4.64 -7.38 5.52
CA VAL A 39 3.25 -7.51 5.05
C VAL A 39 2.86 -6.36 4.13
N LEU A 40 3.33 -5.13 4.39
CA LEU A 40 3.11 -3.98 3.51
C LEU A 40 3.72 -4.19 2.12
N GLU A 41 4.91 -4.78 2.05
CA GLU A 41 5.54 -5.13 0.77
C GLU A 41 4.67 -6.15 0.01
N ALA A 42 4.26 -7.24 0.66
CA ALA A 42 3.37 -8.23 0.06
C ALA A 42 2.01 -7.64 -0.34
N PHE A 43 1.47 -6.74 0.48
CA PHE A 43 0.19 -6.07 0.22
C PHE A 43 0.25 -5.17 -1.02
N ILE A 44 1.30 -4.36 -1.16
CA ILE A 44 1.46 -3.48 -2.32
C ILE A 44 1.64 -4.32 -3.60
N THR A 45 2.41 -5.40 -3.52
CA THR A 45 2.54 -6.34 -4.65
C THR A 45 1.18 -6.92 -5.05
N ASP A 46 0.40 -7.45 -4.10
CA ASP A 46 -0.94 -7.99 -4.37
C ASP A 46 -1.88 -6.93 -4.97
N LEU A 47 -1.86 -5.70 -4.47
CA LEU A 47 -2.67 -4.61 -5.02
C LEU A 47 -2.29 -4.29 -6.47
N LEU A 48 -0.99 -4.21 -6.77
CA LEU A 48 -0.50 -3.92 -8.12
C LEU A 48 -0.79 -5.08 -9.07
N ASP A 49 -0.63 -6.32 -8.65
CA ASP A 49 -0.92 -7.51 -9.45
C ASP A 49 -2.42 -7.60 -9.81
N GLN A 50 -3.30 -7.24 -8.87
CA GLN A 50 -4.74 -7.18 -9.15
C GLN A 50 -5.09 -6.03 -10.11
N THR A 51 -4.39 -4.90 -9.99
CA THR A 51 -4.59 -3.75 -10.87
C THR A 51 -4.13 -4.05 -12.29
N THR A 52 -2.97 -4.69 -12.47
CA THR A 52 -2.47 -5.11 -13.78
C THR A 52 -3.33 -6.22 -14.40
N THR A 53 -3.86 -7.13 -13.59
CA THR A 53 -4.79 -8.17 -14.05
C THR A 53 -6.11 -7.57 -14.56
N THR A 54 -6.59 -6.51 -13.91
CA THR A 54 -7.80 -5.78 -14.32
C THR A 54 -7.54 -4.91 -15.56
N HIS A 55 -6.32 -4.38 -15.72
CA HIS A 55 -5.91 -3.51 -16.82
C HIS A 55 -4.65 -4.03 -17.56
N PRO A 56 -4.73 -5.18 -18.25
CA PRO A 56 -3.57 -5.84 -18.84
C PRO A 56 -2.90 -5.05 -19.97
N ASP A 57 -3.66 -4.19 -20.66
CA ASP A 57 -3.17 -3.39 -21.79
C ASP A 57 -2.59 -2.03 -21.36
N SER A 58 -2.68 -1.69 -20.07
CA SER A 58 -2.21 -0.40 -19.57
C SER A 58 -0.70 -0.41 -19.33
N LYS A 59 0.01 0.50 -20.00
CA LYS A 59 1.46 0.68 -19.79
C LYS A 59 1.79 1.44 -18.50
N THR A 60 0.82 2.17 -17.95
CA THR A 60 1.00 3.04 -16.78
C THR A 60 -0.19 2.90 -15.83
N ILE A 61 0.08 2.54 -14.58
CA ILE A 61 -0.96 2.45 -13.55
C ILE A 61 -1.22 3.86 -12.97
N GLY A 62 -2.41 4.39 -13.20
CA GLY A 62 -2.89 5.66 -12.65
C GLY A 62 -3.89 5.47 -11.49
N ALA A 63 -4.41 6.58 -10.95
CA ALA A 63 -5.35 6.54 -9.84
C ALA A 63 -6.70 5.92 -10.25
N SER A 64 -7.15 6.16 -11.48
CA SER A 64 -8.33 5.52 -12.07
C SER A 64 -8.25 3.98 -12.05
N HIS A 65 -7.14 3.41 -12.53
CA HIS A 65 -6.93 1.95 -12.58
C HIS A 65 -6.96 1.32 -11.17
N LEU A 66 -6.36 2.00 -10.19
CA LEU A 66 -6.40 1.54 -8.80
C LEU A 66 -7.82 1.58 -8.23
N LYS A 67 -8.60 2.62 -8.55
CA LYS A 67 -9.99 2.73 -8.11
C LYS A 67 -10.85 1.58 -8.65
N GLU A 68 -10.72 1.28 -9.94
CA GLU A 68 -11.46 0.17 -10.56
C GLU A 68 -11.06 -1.20 -9.98
N ALA A 69 -9.76 -1.44 -9.76
CA ALA A 69 -9.27 -2.67 -9.14
C ALA A 69 -9.73 -2.83 -7.68
N VAL A 70 -9.79 -1.72 -6.93
CA VAL A 70 -10.32 -1.70 -5.55
C VAL A 70 -11.82 -1.94 -5.51
N ASP A 71 -12.58 -1.37 -6.46
CA ASP A 71 -14.02 -1.58 -6.55
C ASP A 71 -14.36 -3.03 -6.94
N ALA A 72 -13.51 -3.68 -7.73
CA ALA A 72 -13.68 -5.08 -8.15
C ALA A 72 -13.36 -6.11 -7.05
N ASN A 73 -12.57 -5.74 -6.03
CA ASN A 73 -12.12 -6.68 -4.99
C ASN A 73 -12.50 -6.20 -3.58
N PRO A 74 -13.44 -6.87 -2.89
CA PRO A 74 -13.91 -6.45 -1.56
C PRO A 74 -12.82 -6.50 -0.48
N LYS A 75 -11.72 -7.23 -0.70
CA LYS A 75 -10.56 -7.23 0.21
C LYS A 75 -9.92 -5.84 0.34
N PHE A 76 -10.07 -4.99 -0.67
CA PHE A 76 -9.49 -3.65 -0.72
C PHE A 76 -10.46 -2.52 -0.36
N ASP A 77 -11.66 -2.84 0.14
CA ASP A 77 -12.70 -1.84 0.43
C ASP A 77 -12.22 -0.69 1.33
N PHE A 78 -11.30 -0.98 2.26
CA PHE A 78 -10.67 0.00 3.14
C PHE A 78 -9.88 1.11 2.41
N LEU A 79 -9.56 0.93 1.12
CA LEU A 79 -8.86 1.92 0.30
C LEU A 79 -9.81 2.89 -0.41
N LYS A 80 -11.12 2.63 -0.46
CA LYS A 80 -12.06 3.45 -1.24
C LYS A 80 -12.11 4.89 -0.76
N ASP A 81 -12.11 5.11 0.55
CA ASP A 81 -12.12 6.44 1.14
C ASP A 81 -10.82 7.21 0.86
N VAL A 82 -9.70 6.50 0.72
CA VAL A 82 -8.41 7.11 0.38
C VAL A 82 -8.40 7.54 -1.09
N LEU A 83 -8.95 6.71 -1.98
CA LEU A 83 -8.98 6.96 -3.43
C LEU A 83 -10.08 7.95 -3.86
N SER A 84 -11.19 8.02 -3.13
CA SER A 84 -12.26 9.00 -3.40
C SER A 84 -11.81 10.44 -3.19
N ASN A 85 -10.88 10.66 -2.25
CA ASN A 85 -10.29 11.97 -1.96
C ASN A 85 -9.23 12.41 -2.98
N GLN A 86 -8.80 11.54 -3.90
CA GLN A 86 -7.83 11.87 -4.96
C GLN A 86 -8.49 12.37 -6.26
N SER A 87 -9.58 13.13 -6.17
CA SER A 87 -10.12 13.86 -7.31
C SER A 87 -9.20 15.04 -7.68
N GLY A 88 -8.12 14.79 -8.41
CA GLY A 88 -7.20 15.84 -8.84
C GLY A 88 -6.03 15.38 -9.69
N VAL A 89 -6.27 15.33 -11.01
CA VAL A 89 -5.29 15.28 -12.12
C VAL A 89 -4.76 13.88 -12.50
N ASP A 90 -5.61 13.08 -13.14
CA ASP A 90 -5.13 12.16 -14.19
C ASP A 90 -5.11 12.95 -15.51
N ASN A 91 -3.94 13.47 -15.90
CA ASN A 91 -3.73 13.98 -17.26
C ASN A 91 -3.83 12.78 -18.21
N GLN A 92 -4.97 12.70 -18.89
CA GLN A 92 -5.20 11.75 -19.97
C GLN A 92 -4.20 12.01 -21.10
N GLN A 93 -3.24 11.10 -21.26
CA GLN A 93 -2.50 10.93 -22.50
C GLN A 93 -2.43 9.45 -22.82
N ASP A 94 -3.52 8.92 -23.38
CA ASP A 94 -3.44 7.83 -24.33
C ASP A 94 -3.60 8.44 -25.73
N THR A 95 -2.51 8.46 -26.47
CA THR A 95 -2.51 8.46 -27.94
C THR A 95 -1.56 7.34 -28.38
#